data_AF-A0A016X309-F1
#
_entry.id   AF-A0A016X309-F1
#
_cell.length_a   1.000
_cell.length_b   1.000
_cell.length_c   1.000
_cell.angle_alpha   90.00
_cell.angle_beta   90.00
_cell.angle_gamma   90.00
#
_symmetry.space_group_name_H-M   'P 1'
#
loop_
_entity.id
_entity.type
_entity.pdbx_description
1 polymer ?
#
loop_
_entity_poly.entity_id
_entity_poly.type
_entity_poly.pdbx_seq_one_letter_code
_entity_poly.pdbx_strand_id
1 'polypeptide(L)'
;MAAFVSLTSLRTLDLSNCALNHIAPTAFQPFPPLTMLSLAGNRLETLPASMHLSTVAALDLTNNPWDCSCELRALQLPSTALCASPESLAGMALSDLDPCSILHGMVLPLILSVIVLFLIVVLVSILLMKKPAPHRSSLYHHQALINALSRKEYGFDQAGSPYCTSDESQDSAYESPTSAFLPRQQAPQRPPPSHLPPLVAPDGNYRILTNYPVPMTQL
;
A
#
# COMPACT_ATOMS: atom_id res chain seq x y z
N MET A 1 -43.39 1.90 -13.88
CA MET A 1 -44.06 0.70 -14.43
C MET A 1 -43.05 -0.06 -15.29
N ALA A 2 -43.09 -1.39 -15.25
CA ALA A 2 -42.27 -2.23 -16.12
C ALA A 2 -42.95 -2.36 -17.49
N ALA A 3 -42.22 -2.07 -18.58
CA ALA A 3 -42.80 -1.92 -19.91
C ALA A 3 -42.90 -3.25 -20.66
N PHE A 4 -42.01 -4.21 -20.39
CA PHE A 4 -41.83 -5.42 -21.21
C PHE A 4 -42.14 -6.74 -20.48
N VAL A 5 -42.76 -6.67 -19.30
CA VAL A 5 -43.07 -7.83 -18.43
C VAL A 5 -43.74 -8.99 -19.17
N SER A 6 -44.70 -8.71 -20.05
CA SER A 6 -45.49 -9.74 -20.73
C SER A 6 -44.85 -10.25 -22.03
N LEU A 7 -43.70 -9.70 -22.45
CA LEU A 7 -43.08 -10.00 -23.74
C LEU A 7 -41.99 -11.08 -23.61
N THR A 8 -42.38 -12.27 -23.17
CA THR A 8 -41.47 -13.40 -22.89
C THR A 8 -40.74 -13.93 -24.14
N SER A 9 -41.32 -13.71 -25.32
CA SER A 9 -40.73 -14.12 -26.61
C SER A 9 -39.95 -12.99 -27.30
N LEU A 10 -39.82 -11.81 -26.68
CA LEU A 10 -39.07 -10.70 -27.26
C LEU A 10 -37.60 -11.10 -27.41
N ARG A 11 -37.03 -10.81 -28.58
CA ARG A 11 -35.62 -11.09 -28.92
C ARG A 11 -34.94 -9.85 -29.48
N THR A 12 -35.64 -9.10 -30.31
CA THR A 12 -35.14 -7.86 -30.89
C THR A 12 -35.99 -6.69 -30.40
N LEU A 13 -35.33 -5.64 -29.93
CA LEU A 13 -35.96 -4.38 -29.57
C LEU A 13 -35.17 -3.23 -30.19
N ASP A 14 -35.83 -2.49 -31.07
CA ASP A 14 -35.27 -1.28 -31.69
C ASP A 14 -36.02 -0.06 -31.16
N LEU A 15 -35.29 0.80 -30.45
CA LEU A 15 -35.74 2.08 -29.93
C LEU A 15 -34.82 3.20 -30.43
N SER A 16 -34.19 3.00 -31.58
CA SER A 16 -33.31 4.01 -32.18
C SER A 16 -34.09 5.25 -32.61
N ASN A 17 -33.43 6.42 -32.54
CA ASN A 17 -33.97 7.71 -32.99
C ASN A 17 -35.31 8.10 -32.36
N CYS A 18 -35.58 7.66 -31.13
CA CYS A 18 -36.81 7.92 -30.40
C CYS A 18 -36.73 9.17 -29.50
N ALA A 19 -35.64 9.94 -29.59
CA ALA A 19 -35.35 11.10 -28.73
C ALA A 19 -35.42 10.79 -27.22
N LEU A 20 -35.13 9.54 -26.82
CA LEU A 20 -35.11 9.11 -25.43
C LEU A 20 -34.00 9.85 -24.68
N ASN A 21 -34.33 10.48 -23.57
CA ASN A 21 -33.39 11.15 -22.68
C ASN A 21 -33.19 10.42 -21.35
N HIS A 22 -34.13 9.55 -20.99
CA HIS A 22 -34.08 8.81 -19.74
C HIS A 22 -34.79 7.47 -19.89
N ILE A 23 -34.22 6.43 -19.28
CA ILE A 23 -34.87 5.13 -19.13
C ILE A 23 -35.06 4.83 -17.65
N ALA A 24 -36.32 4.62 -17.26
CA ALA A 24 -36.63 4.29 -15.87
C ALA A 24 -35.94 2.97 -15.44
N PRO A 25 -35.37 2.89 -14.21
CA PRO A 25 -34.70 1.68 -13.72
C PRO A 25 -35.57 0.43 -13.75
N THR A 26 -36.89 0.58 -13.62
CA THR A 26 -37.84 -0.55 -13.63
C THR A 26 -38.31 -0.94 -15.03
N ALA A 27 -37.98 -0.18 -16.08
CA ALA A 27 -38.57 -0.35 -17.41
C ALA A 27 -38.29 -1.75 -18.00
N PHE A 28 -37.10 -2.27 -17.73
CA PHE A 28 -36.61 -3.58 -18.17
C PHE A 28 -36.55 -4.59 -17.02
N GLN A 29 -37.43 -4.49 -16.02
CA GLN A 29 -37.51 -5.49 -14.94
C GLN A 29 -38.82 -6.30 -15.03
N PRO A 30 -38.76 -7.64 -15.16
CA PRO A 30 -37.57 -8.45 -15.41
C PRO A 30 -36.98 -8.16 -16.79
N PHE A 31 -35.67 -8.41 -16.95
CA PHE A 31 -34.99 -8.14 -18.21
C PHE A 31 -35.49 -9.12 -19.27
N PRO A 32 -36.08 -8.64 -20.39
CA PRO A 32 -36.55 -9.53 -21.44
C PRO A 32 -35.35 -10.28 -22.05
N PRO A 33 -35.54 -11.51 -22.55
CA PRO A 33 -34.48 -12.34 -23.14
C PRO A 33 -34.04 -11.84 -24.53
N LEU A 34 -33.55 -10.61 -24.60
CA LEU A 34 -33.14 -9.93 -25.82
C LEU A 34 -31.81 -10.49 -26.35
N THR A 35 -31.77 -10.69 -27.65
CA THR A 35 -30.56 -10.97 -28.44
C THR A 35 -30.03 -9.71 -29.12
N MET A 36 -30.92 -8.77 -29.45
CA MET A 36 -30.57 -7.51 -30.10
C MET A 36 -31.31 -6.33 -29.46
N LEU A 37 -30.56 -5.28 -29.12
CA LEU A 37 -31.09 -4.02 -28.61
C LEU A 37 -30.40 -2.85 -29.33
N SER A 38 -31.20 -1.97 -29.94
CA SER A 38 -30.72 -0.67 -30.42
C SER A 38 -31.34 0.47 -29.64
N LEU A 39 -30.47 1.33 -29.09
CA LEU A 39 -30.79 2.62 -28.48
C LEU A 39 -30.10 3.77 -29.23
N ALA A 40 -29.63 3.52 -30.46
CA ALA A 40 -28.83 4.47 -31.21
C ALA A 40 -29.57 5.77 -31.54
N GLY A 41 -28.86 6.89 -31.61
CA GLY A 41 -29.45 8.17 -32.04
C GLY A 41 -30.46 8.75 -31.05
N ASN A 42 -30.29 8.47 -29.76
CA ASN A 42 -31.11 9.04 -28.70
C ASN A 42 -30.33 10.17 -27.97
N ARG A 43 -30.83 10.60 -26.82
CA ARG A 43 -30.26 11.64 -25.96
C ARG A 43 -29.91 11.09 -24.59
N LEU A 44 -29.53 9.81 -24.53
CA LEU A 44 -29.21 9.12 -23.29
C LEU A 44 -27.81 9.49 -22.84
N GLU A 45 -27.68 9.91 -21.59
CA GLU A 45 -26.39 10.18 -20.97
C GLU A 45 -25.93 8.98 -20.14
N THR A 46 -26.87 8.24 -19.55
CA THR A 46 -26.59 7.08 -18.70
C THR A 46 -27.58 5.94 -18.96
N LEU A 47 -27.26 4.76 -18.42
CA LEU A 47 -28.14 3.59 -18.43
C LEU A 47 -28.34 3.07 -17.00
N PRO A 48 -29.54 2.59 -16.66
CA PRO A 48 -29.77 2.00 -15.35
C PRO A 48 -29.07 0.64 -15.23
N ALA A 49 -28.44 0.40 -14.08
CA ALA A 49 -27.72 -0.85 -13.80
C ALA A 49 -28.60 -2.11 -13.79
N SER A 50 -29.92 -1.94 -13.70
CA SER A 50 -30.90 -3.03 -13.80
C SER A 50 -31.00 -3.65 -15.19
N MET A 51 -30.44 -3.03 -16.22
CA MET A 51 -30.37 -3.62 -17.54
C MET A 51 -29.18 -4.58 -17.61
N HIS A 52 -29.45 -5.88 -17.72
CA HIS A 52 -28.42 -6.91 -17.87
C HIS A 52 -27.89 -6.97 -19.32
N LEU A 53 -27.33 -5.86 -19.80
CA LEU A 53 -26.92 -5.67 -21.20
C LEU A 53 -25.77 -6.58 -21.63
N SER A 54 -25.01 -7.13 -20.68
CA SER A 54 -23.99 -8.16 -20.94
C SER A 54 -24.55 -9.46 -21.54
N THR A 55 -25.86 -9.69 -21.44
CA THR A 55 -26.53 -10.86 -22.05
C THR A 55 -26.97 -10.63 -23.50
N VAL A 56 -26.96 -9.38 -23.97
CA VAL A 56 -27.41 -9.01 -25.31
C VAL A 56 -26.26 -9.18 -26.30
N ALA A 57 -26.45 -10.01 -27.32
CA ALA A 57 -25.41 -10.33 -28.29
C ALA A 57 -25.10 -9.16 -29.26
N ALA A 58 -26.12 -8.39 -29.64
CA ALA A 58 -25.99 -7.24 -30.52
C ALA A 58 -26.55 -5.99 -29.84
N LEU A 59 -25.65 -5.09 -29.41
CA LEU A 59 -26.00 -3.88 -28.68
C LEU A 59 -25.50 -2.65 -29.44
N ASP A 60 -26.43 -1.78 -29.84
CA ASP A 60 -26.10 -0.51 -30.48
C ASP A 60 -26.48 0.67 -29.56
N LEU A 61 -25.46 1.37 -29.08
CA LEU A 61 -25.55 2.54 -28.22
C LEU A 61 -25.02 3.81 -28.91
N THR A 62 -24.70 3.75 -30.21
CA THR A 62 -24.04 4.84 -30.92
C THR A 62 -24.90 6.11 -30.96
N ASN A 63 -24.27 7.26 -31.21
CA ASN A 63 -24.96 8.55 -31.34
C ASN A 63 -25.85 8.91 -30.14
N ASN A 64 -25.29 8.76 -28.93
CA ASN A 64 -25.87 9.23 -27.68
C ASN A 64 -24.82 10.04 -26.91
N PRO A 65 -25.21 11.06 -26.13
CA PRO A 65 -24.31 11.88 -25.35
C PRO A 65 -23.85 11.19 -24.06
N TRP A 66 -23.19 10.03 -24.15
CA TRP A 66 -22.82 9.24 -22.98
C TRP A 66 -21.93 9.98 -21.99
N ASP A 67 -22.34 9.99 -20.72
CA ASP A 67 -21.50 10.35 -19.58
C ASP A 67 -20.70 9.13 -19.13
N CYS A 68 -19.45 9.10 -19.54
CA CYS A 68 -18.48 8.07 -19.20
C CYS A 68 -17.85 8.27 -17.82
N SER A 69 -18.54 8.96 -16.92
CA SER A 69 -18.26 8.94 -15.49
C SER A 69 -18.29 7.50 -14.93
N CYS A 70 -17.96 7.38 -13.64
CA CYS A 70 -17.80 6.07 -13.00
C CYS A 70 -19.07 5.20 -13.06
N GLU A 71 -20.24 5.81 -13.04
CA GLU A 71 -21.53 5.12 -12.99
C GLU A 71 -21.78 4.29 -14.26
N LEU A 72 -21.57 4.87 -15.44
CA LEU A 72 -21.75 4.16 -16.71
C LEU A 72 -20.68 3.09 -16.93
N ARG A 73 -19.43 3.39 -16.58
CA ARG A 73 -18.31 2.44 -16.68
C ARG A 73 -18.43 1.22 -15.76
N ALA A 74 -19.17 1.35 -14.65
CA ALA A 74 -19.44 0.22 -13.77
C ALA A 74 -20.30 -0.87 -14.45
N LEU A 75 -21.04 -0.52 -15.51
CA LEU A 75 -21.87 -1.46 -16.27
C LEU A 75 -21.07 -2.35 -17.23
N GLN A 76 -19.80 -2.02 -17.50
CA GLN A 76 -18.90 -2.81 -18.35
C GLN A 76 -19.53 -3.17 -19.70
N LEU A 77 -20.07 -2.16 -20.38
CA LEU A 77 -20.81 -2.31 -21.63
C LEU A 77 -19.86 -2.71 -22.78
N PRO A 78 -20.16 -3.79 -23.54
CA PRO A 78 -19.36 -4.16 -24.71
C PRO A 78 -19.77 -3.31 -25.92
N SER A 79 -19.48 -2.00 -25.88
CA SER A 79 -19.91 -1.05 -26.90
C SER A 79 -18.79 -0.14 -27.35
N THR A 80 -18.76 0.15 -28.67
CA THR A 80 -17.88 1.13 -29.29
C THR A 80 -18.45 2.56 -29.26
N ALA A 81 -19.56 2.77 -28.54
CA ALA A 81 -20.15 4.08 -28.42
C ALA A 81 -19.19 5.07 -27.73
N LEU A 82 -19.20 6.31 -28.23
CA LEU A 82 -18.25 7.34 -27.82
C LEU A 82 -18.79 8.15 -26.64
N CYS A 83 -17.88 8.56 -25.75
CA CYS A 83 -18.18 9.45 -24.64
C CYS A 83 -18.41 10.88 -25.14
N ALA A 84 -19.39 11.56 -24.54
CA ALA A 84 -19.59 13.00 -24.70
C ALA A 84 -19.10 13.78 -23.47
N SER A 85 -19.28 13.20 -22.28
CA SER A 85 -18.80 13.74 -21.02
C SER A 85 -18.10 12.65 -20.18
N PRO A 86 -17.27 13.04 -19.20
CA PRO A 86 -16.68 14.37 -19.02
C PRO A 86 -15.75 14.76 -20.20
N GLU A 87 -15.45 16.06 -20.38
CA GLU A 87 -14.64 16.56 -21.51
C GLU A 87 -13.29 15.85 -21.65
N SER A 88 -12.69 15.40 -20.54
CA SER A 88 -11.44 14.65 -20.53
C SER A 88 -11.50 13.29 -21.22
N LEU A 89 -12.71 12.72 -21.36
CA LEU A 89 -12.94 11.43 -22.00
C LEU A 89 -13.72 11.57 -23.32
N ALA A 90 -14.11 12.79 -23.71
CA ALA A 90 -14.93 13.03 -24.90
C ALA A 90 -14.27 12.44 -26.16
N GLY A 91 -15.05 11.69 -26.94
CA GLY A 91 -14.59 11.01 -28.14
C GLY A 91 -13.89 9.66 -27.92
N MET A 92 -13.64 9.23 -26.67
CA MET A 92 -13.15 7.89 -26.39
C MET A 92 -14.29 6.85 -26.44
N ALA A 93 -13.97 5.63 -26.85
CA ALA A 93 -14.94 4.53 -26.88
C ALA A 93 -15.11 3.92 -25.48
N LEU A 94 -16.35 3.57 -25.14
CA LEU A 94 -16.71 2.92 -23.85
C LEU A 94 -15.93 1.62 -23.59
N SER A 95 -15.67 0.83 -24.64
CA SER A 95 -14.87 -0.40 -24.57
C SER A 95 -13.41 -0.19 -24.17
N ASP A 96 -12.87 1.01 -24.43
CA ASP A 96 -11.44 1.29 -24.29
C ASP A 96 -11.12 1.87 -22.90
N LEU A 97 -12.14 2.19 -22.12
CA LEU A 97 -11.99 2.74 -20.78
C LEU A 97 -11.85 1.64 -19.75
N ASP A 98 -10.89 1.79 -18.84
CA ASP A 98 -10.75 0.89 -17.71
C ASP A 98 -12.06 0.79 -16.92
N PRO A 99 -12.43 -0.39 -16.38
CA PRO A 99 -13.62 -0.52 -15.56
C PRO A 99 -13.51 0.33 -14.29
N CYS A 100 -14.58 1.03 -13.92
CA CYS A 100 -14.55 1.86 -12.72
C CYS A 100 -14.50 0.98 -11.46
N SER A 101 -13.32 0.88 -10.85
CA SER A 101 -13.13 0.17 -9.61
C SER A 101 -13.15 1.16 -8.44
N ILE A 102 -14.34 1.49 -7.93
CA ILE A 102 -14.50 2.28 -6.69
C ILE A 102 -13.69 1.67 -5.54
N LEU A 103 -13.60 0.33 -5.55
CA LEU A 103 -12.81 -0.44 -4.60
C LEU A 103 -11.31 -0.12 -4.67
N HIS A 104 -10.73 0.13 -5.86
CA HIS A 104 -9.31 0.46 -5.97
C HIS A 104 -8.99 1.78 -5.26
N GLY A 105 -9.90 2.77 -5.35
CA GLY A 105 -9.76 4.06 -4.68
C GLY A 105 -9.82 3.97 -3.14
N MET A 106 -10.58 3.01 -2.59
CA MET A 106 -10.69 2.82 -1.14
C MET A 106 -9.70 1.78 -0.57
N VAL A 107 -9.31 0.78 -1.37
CA VAL A 107 -8.43 -0.31 -0.94
C VAL A 107 -6.96 0.12 -0.94
N LEU A 108 -6.51 0.95 -1.90
CA LEU A 108 -5.16 1.51 -1.89
C LEU A 108 -4.78 2.21 -0.58
N PRO A 109 -5.56 3.18 -0.06
CA PRO A 109 -5.23 3.85 1.19
C PRO A 109 -5.35 2.91 2.40
N LEU A 110 -6.30 1.97 2.40
CA LEU A 110 -6.41 0.96 3.45
C LEU A 110 -5.17 0.05 3.48
N ILE A 111 -4.76 -0.49 2.34
CA ILE A 111 -3.54 -1.30 2.22
C ILE A 111 -2.32 -0.49 2.68
N LEU A 112 -2.19 0.75 2.22
CA LEU A 112 -1.07 1.62 2.60
C LEU A 112 -1.05 1.87 4.11
N SER A 113 -2.22 2.11 4.73
CA SER A 113 -2.31 2.30 6.19
C SER A 113 -1.93 1.04 6.98
N VAL A 114 -2.34 -0.15 6.52
CA VAL A 114 -1.95 -1.43 7.13
C VAL A 114 -0.45 -1.67 7.00
N ILE A 115 0.14 -1.39 5.83
CA ILE A 115 1.59 -1.51 5.61
C ILE A 115 2.36 -0.55 6.53
N VAL A 116 1.94 0.71 6.61
CA VAL A 116 2.58 1.71 7.49
C VAL A 116 2.50 1.28 8.96
N LEU A 117 1.34 0.79 9.41
CA LEU A 117 1.18 0.28 10.77
C LEU A 117 2.11 -0.90 11.05
N PHE A 118 2.20 -1.84 10.11
CA PHE A 118 3.12 -2.99 10.22
C PHE A 118 4.58 -2.53 10.32
N LEU A 119 5.01 -1.58 9.48
CA LEU A 119 6.37 -1.03 9.53
C LEU A 119 6.66 -0.32 10.85
N ILE A 120 5.68 0.38 11.43
CA ILE A 120 5.81 1.01 12.75
C ILE A 120 6.00 -0.05 13.84
N VAL A 121 5.20 -1.12 13.84
CA VAL A 121 5.34 -2.22 14.81
C VAL A 121 6.70 -2.88 14.69
N VAL A 122 7.18 -3.11 13.47
CA VAL A 122 8.53 -3.65 13.22
C VAL A 122 9.60 -2.67 13.72
N LEU A 123 9.49 -1.37 13.43
CA LEU A 123 10.43 -0.36 13.93
C LEU A 123 10.45 -0.32 15.46
N VAL A 124 9.29 -0.27 16.10
CA VAL A 124 9.15 -0.27 17.57
C VAL A 124 9.75 -1.55 18.14
N SER A 125 9.44 -2.72 17.57
CA SER A 125 10.05 -3.97 18.03
C SER A 125 11.57 -3.94 17.88
N ILE A 126 12.13 -3.43 16.78
CA ILE A 126 13.59 -3.25 16.62
C ILE A 126 14.16 -2.29 17.68
N LEU A 127 13.48 -1.18 17.97
CA LEU A 127 13.90 -0.22 19.00
C LEU A 127 13.83 -0.81 20.41
N LEU A 128 12.83 -1.64 20.69
CA LEU A 128 12.70 -2.37 21.95
C LEU A 128 13.71 -3.53 22.07
N MET A 129 14.04 -4.17 20.95
CA MET A 129 15.08 -5.20 20.88
C MET A 129 16.49 -4.59 20.92
N LYS A 130 16.64 -3.31 20.57
CA LYS A 130 17.85 -2.51 20.75
C LYS A 130 17.98 -2.13 22.23
N LYS A 131 18.25 -3.13 23.07
CA LYS A 131 18.62 -2.95 24.48
C LYS A 131 19.69 -1.85 24.58
N PRO A 132 19.61 -0.95 25.57
CA PRO A 132 20.67 0.01 25.82
C PRO A 132 21.95 -0.79 26.04
N ALA A 133 22.98 -0.53 25.23
CA ALA A 133 24.30 -1.05 25.49
C ALA A 133 24.62 -0.74 26.96
N PRO A 134 25.01 -1.74 27.78
CA PRO A 134 25.29 -1.49 29.18
C PRO A 134 26.39 -0.44 29.24
N HIS A 135 26.03 0.77 29.69
CA HIS A 135 27.02 1.73 30.14
C HIS A 135 27.72 1.04 31.32
N ARG A 136 28.98 0.62 31.14
CA ARG A 136 29.82 0.06 32.20
C ARG A 136 30.04 1.14 33.27
N SER A 137 29.04 1.41 34.10
CA SER A 137 29.25 2.08 35.38
C SER A 137 29.90 1.06 36.30
N SER A 138 31.15 1.36 36.66
CA SER A 138 31.99 0.64 37.62
C SER A 138 31.26 0.42 38.96
N LEU A 139 30.54 -0.69 39.07
CA LEU A 139 29.78 -1.08 40.27
C LEU A 139 30.22 -2.46 40.79
N TYR A 140 31.51 -2.76 40.64
CA TYR A 140 32.17 -3.97 41.16
C TYR A 140 33.13 -3.71 42.33
N HIS A 141 33.39 -2.45 42.70
CA HIS A 141 34.32 -2.16 43.81
C HIS A 141 33.72 -2.39 45.21
N HIS A 142 32.39 -2.38 45.37
CA HIS A 142 31.77 -2.66 46.68
C HIS A 142 31.61 -4.16 46.98
N GLN A 143 31.52 -5.03 45.98
CA GLN A 143 31.34 -6.48 46.23
C GLN A 143 32.61 -7.14 46.80
N ALA A 144 33.79 -6.68 46.38
CA ALA A 144 35.06 -7.13 46.94
C ALA A 144 35.24 -6.67 48.40
N LEU A 145 34.77 -5.46 48.73
CA LEU A 145 34.80 -4.91 50.09
C LEU A 145 33.84 -5.66 51.04
N ILE A 146 32.64 -6.01 50.56
CA ILE A 146 31.66 -6.79 51.34
C ILE A 146 32.18 -8.21 51.62
N ASN A 147 32.79 -8.86 50.63
CA ASN A 147 33.38 -10.20 50.80
C ASN A 147 34.66 -10.17 51.65
N ALA A 148 35.41 -9.07 51.66
CA ALA A 148 36.59 -8.90 52.50
C ALA A 148 36.24 -8.62 53.98
N LEU A 149 35.14 -7.90 54.24
CA LEU A 149 34.64 -7.68 55.59
C LEU A 149 34.02 -8.95 56.19
N SER A 150 33.34 -9.77 55.37
CA SER A 150 32.82 -11.08 55.80
C SER A 150 33.91 -12.07 56.21
N ARG A 151 35.13 -11.96 55.66
CA ARG A 151 36.24 -12.90 55.94
C ARG A 151 37.01 -12.60 57.23
N LYS A 152 36.76 -11.44 57.87
CA LYS A 152 37.51 -11.01 59.06
C LYS A 152 36.85 -11.37 60.39
N GLU A 153 35.62 -11.88 60.37
CA GLU A 153 34.81 -12.10 61.59
C GLU A 153 34.70 -13.57 62.04
N TYR A 154 35.27 -14.53 61.30
CA TYR A 154 35.32 -15.94 61.70
C TYR A 154 36.72 -16.52 61.44
N GLY A 155 37.58 -16.51 62.46
CA GLY A 155 38.92 -17.10 62.37
C GLY A 155 39.79 -16.78 63.58
N PHE A 156 39.24 -16.97 64.79
CA PHE A 156 40.03 -17.05 66.01
C PHE A 156 40.02 -18.53 66.45
N ASP A 157 41.19 -19.00 66.90
CA ASP A 157 41.53 -20.33 67.41
C ASP A 157 41.86 -21.44 66.37
N GLN A 158 43.15 -21.64 66.06
CA GLN A 158 43.96 -22.64 66.78
C GLN A 158 45.40 -22.75 66.25
N ALA A 159 46.30 -23.00 67.21
CA ALA A 159 47.74 -22.95 67.12
C ALA A 159 48.38 -24.19 66.46
N GLY A 160 49.40 -23.92 65.63
CA GLY A 160 50.77 -24.44 65.72
C GLY A 160 51.09 -25.94 65.98
N SER A 161 51.60 -26.57 64.90
CA SER A 161 52.89 -27.33 64.82
C SER A 161 52.95 -28.82 65.28
N PRO A 162 53.99 -29.60 64.89
CA PRO A 162 54.49 -29.97 63.55
C PRO A 162 54.64 -31.50 63.38
N TYR A 163 54.91 -32.02 62.17
CA TYR A 163 55.95 -33.04 61.84
C TYR A 163 55.86 -33.48 60.37
N CYS A 164 57.04 -33.69 59.78
CA CYS A 164 57.34 -34.01 58.37
C CYS A 164 57.38 -35.53 58.08
N THR A 165 57.25 -35.91 56.80
CA THR A 165 58.07 -36.86 55.97
C THR A 165 57.43 -36.91 54.57
N SER A 166 58.02 -36.42 53.49
CA SER A 166 59.09 -36.94 52.60
C SER A 166 58.66 -38.00 51.58
N ASP A 167 59.24 -37.84 50.37
CA ASP A 167 59.34 -38.73 49.19
C ASP A 167 58.25 -38.61 48.11
N GLU A 168 58.50 -38.66 46.79
CA GLU A 168 59.63 -38.39 45.88
C GLU A 168 59.09 -38.53 44.43
N SER A 169 59.86 -38.13 43.41
CA SER A 169 59.74 -38.33 41.93
C SER A 169 58.84 -37.34 41.13
N GLN A 170 59.41 -36.37 40.38
CA GLN A 170 59.98 -36.42 39.00
C GLN A 170 58.89 -36.73 37.95
N ASP A 171 58.69 -36.01 36.83
CA ASP A 171 59.65 -35.32 35.97
C ASP A 171 58.91 -34.45 34.92
N SER A 172 59.67 -33.67 34.14
CA SER A 172 59.34 -33.02 32.86
C SER A 172 58.87 -31.55 32.86
N ALA A 173 59.86 -30.66 32.89
CA ALA A 173 59.80 -29.32 32.31
C ALA A 173 60.26 -29.36 30.84
N TYR A 174 59.57 -28.62 29.96
CA TYR A 174 60.08 -28.20 28.66
C TYR A 174 59.74 -26.71 28.47
N GLU A 175 60.75 -25.87 28.38
CA GLU A 175 60.65 -24.44 28.07
C GLU A 175 60.67 -24.21 26.55
N SER A 176 59.86 -23.27 26.06
CA SER A 176 60.38 -22.27 25.12
C SER A 176 59.45 -21.06 24.95
N PRO A 177 60.01 -19.83 24.87
CA PRO A 177 59.29 -18.59 24.62
C PRO A 177 59.40 -18.15 23.15
N THR A 178 58.41 -17.45 22.59
CA THR A 178 58.62 -16.54 21.45
C THR A 178 57.54 -15.46 21.38
N SER A 179 58.01 -14.22 21.27
CA SER A 179 57.27 -12.98 21.14
C SER A 179 56.94 -12.64 19.68
N ALA A 180 55.84 -11.88 19.53
CA ALA A 180 55.65 -10.78 18.57
C ALA A 180 55.28 -11.06 17.09
N PHE A 181 54.48 -10.11 16.58
CA PHE A 181 54.09 -9.76 15.20
C PHE A 181 52.79 -10.34 14.61
N LEU A 182 51.71 -9.54 14.67
CA LEU A 182 50.68 -9.46 13.61
C LEU A 182 50.17 -8.00 13.46
N PRO A 183 49.75 -7.55 12.26
CA PRO A 183 49.81 -6.15 11.83
C PRO A 183 48.51 -5.36 12.02
N ARG A 184 48.66 -4.03 11.98
CA ARG A 184 47.61 -3.00 12.03
C ARG A 184 46.70 -3.07 10.79
N GLN A 185 45.42 -3.42 10.96
CA GLN A 185 44.42 -3.31 9.90
C GLN A 185 44.01 -1.84 9.69
N GLN A 186 44.06 -1.38 8.44
CA GLN A 186 43.60 -0.06 8.00
C GLN A 186 42.06 0.02 7.99
N ALA A 187 41.53 1.19 8.37
CA ALA A 187 40.11 1.51 8.28
C ALA A 187 39.66 1.70 6.82
N PRO A 188 38.38 1.44 6.48
CA PRO A 188 37.87 1.58 5.11
C PRO A 188 37.82 3.06 4.69
N GLN A 189 38.27 3.36 3.47
CA GLN A 189 38.15 4.69 2.88
C GLN A 189 36.72 4.96 2.38
N ARG A 190 36.27 6.21 2.58
CA ARG A 190 34.97 6.73 2.12
C ARG A 190 35.00 6.97 0.60
N PRO A 191 33.95 6.62 -0.16
CA PRO A 191 33.88 6.92 -1.59
C PRO A 191 33.64 8.44 -1.86
N PRO A 192 34.05 8.94 -3.03
CA PRO A 192 33.93 10.36 -3.39
C PRO A 192 32.48 10.76 -3.74
N PRO A 193 32.13 12.06 -3.65
CA PRO A 193 30.78 12.53 -3.94
C PRO A 193 30.48 12.49 -5.44
N SER A 194 29.32 11.94 -5.80
CA SER A 194 28.75 11.98 -7.14
C SER A 194 28.17 13.37 -7.45
N HIS A 195 28.50 13.89 -8.63
CA HIS A 195 27.94 15.13 -9.17
C HIS A 195 26.42 14.98 -9.41
N LEU A 196 25.63 15.92 -8.90
CA LEU A 196 24.20 16.04 -9.22
C LEU A 196 24.00 16.45 -10.69
N PRO A 197 22.99 15.91 -11.40
CA PRO A 197 22.56 16.44 -12.68
C PRO A 197 21.83 17.79 -12.48
N PRO A 198 21.82 18.68 -13.49
CA PRO A 198 21.20 19.99 -13.36
C PRO A 198 19.66 19.90 -13.34
N LEU A 199 19.06 20.75 -12.50
CA LEU A 199 17.63 20.99 -12.44
C LEU A 199 17.13 21.58 -13.77
N VAL A 200 16.30 20.84 -14.48
CA VAL A 200 15.49 21.36 -15.59
C VAL A 200 14.32 22.13 -14.95
N ALA A 201 14.28 23.44 -15.18
CA ALA A 201 13.13 24.27 -14.84
C ALA A 201 11.94 23.90 -15.74
N PRO A 202 10.71 23.74 -15.21
CA PRO A 202 9.54 23.62 -16.06
C PRO A 202 9.25 24.96 -16.73
N ASP A 203 9.14 24.92 -18.06
CA ASP A 203 8.71 26.03 -18.90
C ASP A 203 7.43 26.68 -18.35
N GLY A 204 7.46 28.01 -18.27
CA GLY A 204 6.39 28.82 -17.76
C GLY A 204 5.14 28.72 -18.62
N ASN A 205 4.11 28.07 -18.10
CA ASN A 205 2.74 28.30 -18.55
C ASN A 205 1.73 28.04 -17.42
N TYR A 206 1.81 28.85 -16.36
CA TYR A 206 0.68 28.97 -15.43
C TYR A 206 -0.30 29.98 -16.01
N ARG A 207 -1.39 29.51 -16.62
CA ARG A 207 -2.56 30.35 -16.87
C ARG A 207 -3.26 30.53 -15.53
N ILE A 208 -3.23 31.75 -15.00
CA ILE A 208 -3.99 32.16 -13.83
C ILE A 208 -5.48 32.01 -14.18
N LEU A 209 -6.16 31.00 -13.63
CA LEU A 209 -7.62 30.90 -13.65
C LEU A 209 -8.19 31.82 -12.56
N THR A 210 -8.09 33.13 -12.74
CA THR A 210 -8.94 34.08 -12.00
C THR A 210 -10.30 34.08 -12.67
N ASN A 211 -11.17 33.18 -12.26
CA ASN A 211 -12.63 33.32 -12.37
C ASN A 211 -13.31 32.18 -11.59
N TYR A 212 -13.32 32.31 -10.27
CA TYR A 212 -14.34 31.65 -9.45
C TYR A 212 -15.35 32.73 -9.01
N PRO A 213 -16.64 32.62 -9.38
CA PRO A 213 -17.68 33.38 -8.71
C PRO A 213 -17.85 32.84 -7.28
N VAL A 214 -17.78 33.75 -6.30
CA VAL A 214 -18.04 33.48 -4.88
C VAL A 214 -19.53 33.16 -4.71
N PRO A 215 -19.91 32.01 -4.12
CA PRO A 215 -21.30 31.76 -3.80
C PRO A 215 -21.75 32.65 -2.62
N MET A 216 -22.79 33.45 -2.85
CA MET A 216 -23.54 34.12 -1.77
C MET A 216 -24.27 33.06 -0.93
N THR A 217 -23.71 32.72 0.22
CA THR A 217 -24.44 32.05 1.30
C THR A 217 -24.20 32.78 2.63
N GLN A 218 -24.84 33.94 2.75
CA GLN A 218 -25.23 34.55 4.03
C GLN A 218 -26.63 35.16 3.84
N LEU A 219 -27.65 34.34 4.11
CA LEU A 219 -28.98 34.72 4.59
C LEU A 219 -29.26 33.85 5.81
#